data_AF-A0A3D5HNT0-F1
#
_entry.id   AF-A0A3D5HNT0-F1
#
_cell.length_a   1.000
_cell.length_b   1.000
_cell.length_c   1.000
_cell.angle_alpha   90.00
_cell.angle_beta   90.00
_cell.angle_gamma   90.00
#
_symmetry.space_group_name_H-M   'P 1'
#
loop_
_entity.id
_entity.type
_entity.pdbx_description
1 polymer ?
#
loop_
_entity_poly.entity_id
_entity_poly.type
_entity_poly.pdbx_seq_one_letter_code
_entity_poly.pdbx_strand_id
1 'polypeptide(L)'
;MIGRGSRILKDKSEFDVIDLGNNFLRFGPWGADLDWQKIFRNPDTFLDNLLEDEEIESFFKYEMPEKLRAKFSKSKDVYFDVKAAYVDVLRSDAQSKEVLARSMDQHTHIIIENSEDVYDALELVDLLNEDINFRLKQYTKCISKSTYSFLSWLKTDYRTRLKSHLRKNFNTLFEDVHGHPPVEEE
;
A
#
# COMPACT_ATOMS: atom_id res chain seq x y z
N MET A 1 -2.64 -4.60 -25.75
CA MET A 1 -3.61 -4.20 -26.80
C MET A 1 -3.90 -2.72 -26.60
N ILE A 2 -3.30 -1.82 -27.39
CA ILE A 2 -3.66 -0.39 -27.33
C ILE A 2 -4.92 -0.23 -28.17
N GLY A 3 -5.98 0.31 -27.58
CA GLY A 3 -7.13 0.76 -28.36
C GLY A 3 -6.66 1.83 -29.34
N ARG A 4 -6.75 1.59 -30.65
CA ARG A 4 -6.51 2.61 -31.68
C ARG A 4 -7.51 3.76 -31.48
N GLY A 5 -7.11 4.78 -30.72
CA GLY A 5 -8.01 5.78 -30.17
C GLY A 5 -7.68 7.23 -30.50
N SER A 6 -6.68 7.54 -31.33
CA SER A 6 -6.40 8.92 -31.72
C SER A 6 -6.77 9.17 -33.18
N ARG A 7 -8.01 9.62 -33.40
CA ARG A 7 -8.34 10.39 -34.61
C ARG A 7 -7.86 11.80 -34.40
N ILE A 8 -7.03 12.30 -35.31
CA ILE A 8 -6.61 13.71 -35.32
C ILE A 8 -7.86 14.57 -35.53
N LEU A 9 -8.21 15.36 -34.52
CA LEU A 9 -9.25 16.39 -34.59
C LEU A 9 -8.57 17.74 -34.82
N LYS A 10 -9.23 18.66 -35.53
CA LYS A 10 -8.64 19.94 -35.96
C LYS A 10 -8.05 20.75 -34.79
N ASP A 11 -8.65 20.65 -33.62
CA ASP A 11 -8.29 21.43 -32.43
C ASP A 11 -7.62 20.59 -31.32
N LYS A 12 -7.24 19.34 -31.60
CA LYS A 12 -6.60 18.44 -30.63
C LYS A 12 -5.29 17.88 -31.21
N SER A 13 -4.18 18.51 -30.85
CA SER A 13 -2.82 18.12 -31.28
C SER A 13 -2.18 17.04 -30.39
N GLU A 14 -2.73 16.79 -29.20
CA GLU A 14 -2.18 15.87 -28.20
C GLU A 14 -3.24 14.86 -27.75
N PHE A 15 -2.81 13.66 -27.35
CA PHE A 15 -3.70 12.63 -26.82
C PHE A 15 -2.98 11.84 -25.72
N ASP A 16 -3.76 11.43 -24.72
CA ASP A 16 -3.28 10.59 -23.64
C ASP A 16 -3.34 9.11 -24.04
N VAL A 17 -2.31 8.36 -23.67
CA VAL A 17 -2.28 6.90 -23.79
C VAL A 17 -2.43 6.30 -22.40
N ILE A 18 -3.52 5.59 -22.17
CA ILE A 18 -3.77 4.87 -20.91
C ILE A 18 -3.39 3.40 -21.11
N ASP A 19 -2.38 2.95 -20.38
CA ASP A 19 -1.94 1.54 -20.39
C ASP A 19 -2.61 0.74 -19.28
N LEU A 20 -3.73 0.10 -19.60
CA LEU A 20 -4.49 -0.71 -18.64
C LEU A 20 -3.84 -2.06 -18.32
N GLY A 21 -2.78 -2.46 -19.03
CA GLY A 21 -2.20 -3.80 -18.94
C GLY A 21 -0.73 -3.83 -18.51
N ASN A 22 -0.22 -2.74 -17.94
CA ASN A 22 1.18 -2.59 -17.52
C ASN A 22 2.20 -2.95 -18.62
N ASN A 23 1.83 -2.81 -19.89
CA ASN A 23 2.67 -3.14 -21.04
C ASN A 23 3.95 -2.31 -21.06
N PHE A 24 3.88 -1.04 -20.66
CA PHE A 24 5.05 -0.18 -20.55
C PHE A 24 6.06 -0.73 -19.53
N LEU A 25 5.58 -1.24 -18.39
CA LEU A 25 6.44 -1.84 -17.37
C LEU A 25 6.98 -3.21 -17.80
N ARG A 26 6.22 -3.97 -18.58
CA ARG A 26 6.60 -5.29 -19.08
C ARG A 26 7.57 -5.24 -20.27
N PHE A 27 7.34 -4.34 -21.22
CA PHE A 27 8.03 -4.30 -22.51
C PHE A 27 8.93 -3.07 -22.70
N GLY A 28 8.86 -2.09 -21.79
CA GLY A 28 9.57 -0.83 -21.88
C GLY A 28 8.82 0.23 -22.71
N PRO A 29 9.49 1.35 -23.03
CA PRO A 29 8.88 2.46 -23.74
C PRO A 29 8.30 2.07 -25.09
N TRP A 30 7.11 2.60 -25.39
CA TRP A 30 6.52 2.50 -26.71
C TRP A 30 7.45 3.16 -27.74
N GLY A 31 7.86 2.41 -28.75
CA GLY A 31 8.81 2.88 -29.77
C GLY A 31 10.28 2.69 -29.43
N ALA A 32 10.61 1.98 -28.34
CA ALA A 32 11.98 1.51 -28.10
C ALA A 32 12.42 0.53 -29.20
N ASP A 33 13.71 0.58 -29.56
CA ASP A 33 14.30 -0.35 -30.52
C ASP A 33 14.34 -1.77 -29.93
N LEU A 34 13.58 -2.68 -30.53
CA LEU A 34 13.58 -4.10 -30.18
C LEU A 34 14.35 -4.90 -31.23
N ASP A 35 15.28 -5.75 -30.77
CA ASP A 35 15.97 -6.70 -31.64
C ASP A 35 15.05 -7.88 -31.96
N TRP A 36 14.19 -7.69 -32.97
CA TRP A 36 13.27 -8.71 -33.45
C TRP A 36 13.99 -9.99 -33.87
N GLN A 37 15.19 -9.91 -34.45
CA GLN A 37 15.92 -11.11 -34.87
C GLN A 37 16.32 -11.96 -33.66
N LYS A 38 16.80 -11.34 -32.58
CA LYS A 38 17.13 -12.03 -31.34
C LYS A 38 15.90 -12.67 -30.70
N ILE A 39 14.79 -11.92 -30.65
CA ILE A 39 13.51 -12.40 -30.07
C ILE A 39 13.00 -13.61 -30.86
N PHE A 40 12.93 -13.54 -32.18
CA PHE A 40 12.44 -14.65 -33.01
C PHE A 40 13.37 -15.87 -33.00
N ARG A 41 14.68 -15.68 -32.80
CA ARG A 41 15.63 -16.79 -32.66
C ARG A 41 15.51 -17.52 -31.32
N ASN A 42 15.18 -16.80 -30.24
CA ASN A 42 15.06 -17.36 -28.89
C ASN A 42 13.81 -16.83 -28.18
N PRO A 43 12.61 -17.24 -28.61
CA PRO A 43 11.36 -16.71 -28.09
C PRO A 43 11.16 -17.05 -26.61
N ASP A 44 11.54 -18.27 -26.19
CA ASP A 44 11.36 -18.72 -24.80
C ASP A 44 12.18 -17.85 -23.84
N THR A 45 13.45 -17.60 -24.16
CA THR A 45 14.32 -16.72 -23.36
C THR A 45 13.76 -15.30 -23.26
N PHE A 46 13.10 -14.80 -24.31
CA PHE A 46 12.48 -13.48 -24.24
C PHE A 46 11.28 -13.48 -23.29
N LEU A 47 10.40 -14.48 -23.38
CA LEU A 47 9.23 -14.61 -22.52
C LEU A 47 9.60 -14.82 -21.05
N ASP A 48 10.61 -15.63 -20.77
CA ASP A 48 11.10 -15.90 -19.40
C ASP A 48 11.66 -14.64 -18.71
N ASN A 49 12.12 -13.66 -19.49
CA ASN A 49 12.62 -12.39 -18.96
C ASN A 49 11.53 -11.33 -18.76
N LEU A 50 10.28 -11.59 -19.17
CA LEU A 50 9.19 -10.64 -18.98
C LEU A 50 8.70 -10.68 -17.54
N LEU A 51 8.50 -9.49 -16.96
CA LEU A 51 7.90 -9.38 -15.64
C LEU A 51 6.43 -9.83 -15.67
N GLU A 52 6.08 -10.69 -14.72
CA GLU A 52 4.68 -11.07 -14.49
C GLU A 52 3.91 -9.91 -13.83
N ASP A 53 2.59 -9.88 -14.01
CA ASP A 53 1.75 -8.84 -13.39
C ASP A 53 1.92 -8.81 -11.87
N GLU A 54 2.10 -9.96 -11.23
CA GLU A 54 2.27 -10.04 -9.77
C GLU A 54 3.57 -9.36 -9.28
N GLU A 55 4.65 -9.47 -10.06
CA GLU A 55 5.94 -8.84 -9.79
C GLU A 55 5.83 -7.33 -9.98
N ILE A 56 5.22 -6.90 -11.09
CA ILE A 56 4.98 -5.48 -11.40
C ILE A 56 4.16 -4.84 -10.28
N GLU A 57 3.03 -5.45 -9.90
CA GLU A 57 2.18 -4.97 -8.80
C GLU A 57 2.92 -4.91 -7.45
N SER A 58 3.98 -5.70 -7.27
CA SER A 58 4.76 -5.67 -6.05
C SER A 58 5.55 -4.37 -5.87
N PHE A 59 5.84 -3.66 -6.96
CA PHE A 59 6.55 -2.37 -6.92
C PHE A 59 5.60 -1.18 -6.75
N PHE A 60 4.30 -1.40 -6.88
CA PHE A 60 3.32 -0.33 -6.70
C PHE A 60 3.28 0.11 -5.25
N LYS A 61 3.08 1.41 -5.07
CA LYS A 61 2.88 2.05 -3.77
C LYS A 61 1.39 2.34 -3.62
N TYR A 62 0.82 2.03 -2.46
CA TYR A 62 -0.50 2.55 -2.13
C TYR A 62 -0.41 4.05 -1.92
N GLU A 63 -1.19 4.80 -2.69
CA GLU A 63 -1.36 6.23 -2.51
C GLU A 63 -2.74 6.48 -1.93
N MET A 64 -2.76 7.07 -0.73
CA MET A 64 -3.99 7.43 -0.04
C MET A 64 -4.74 8.48 -0.88
N PRO A 65 -6.02 8.23 -1.26
CA PRO A 65 -6.80 9.19 -2.03
C PRO A 65 -6.87 10.56 -1.35
N GLU A 66 -6.91 11.65 -2.12
CA GLU A 66 -6.84 13.02 -1.59
C GLU A 66 -7.86 13.29 -0.46
N LYS A 67 -9.11 12.82 -0.65
CA LYS A 67 -10.18 12.92 0.36
C LYS A 67 -9.84 12.19 1.67
N LEU A 68 -9.18 11.04 1.57
CA LEU A 68 -8.74 10.27 2.73
C LEU A 68 -7.50 10.94 3.36
N ARG A 69 -6.55 11.40 2.55
CA ARG A 69 -5.35 12.09 3.01
C ARG A 69 -5.66 13.37 3.79
N ALA A 70 -6.73 14.09 3.43
CA ALA A 70 -7.21 15.27 4.13
C ALA A 70 -7.64 14.97 5.59
N LYS A 71 -8.18 13.77 5.85
CA LYS A 71 -8.53 13.32 7.21
C LYS A 71 -7.31 12.98 8.07
N PHE A 72 -6.15 12.77 7.44
CA PHE A 72 -4.86 12.55 8.11
C PHE A 72 -3.93 13.77 7.98
N SER A 73 -4.48 14.97 7.86
CA SER A 73 -3.72 16.20 7.55
C SER A 73 -2.69 16.59 8.61
N LYS A 74 -2.89 16.20 9.88
CA LYS A 74 -1.93 16.47 10.98
C LYS A 74 -0.69 15.57 10.89
N SER A 75 -0.78 14.41 10.23
CA SER A 75 0.36 13.51 10.04
C SER A 75 1.22 13.92 8.86
N LYS A 76 2.53 14.03 9.08
CA LYS A 76 3.51 14.39 8.02
C LYS A 76 3.66 13.27 6.99
N ASP A 77 3.86 12.05 7.45
CA ASP A 77 4.00 10.86 6.60
C ASP A 77 3.01 9.77 7.02
N VAL A 78 2.23 9.30 6.04
CA VAL A 78 1.23 8.23 6.22
C VAL A 78 1.67 6.92 5.58
N TYR A 79 2.83 6.92 4.90
CA TYR A 79 3.35 5.77 4.20
C TYR A 79 4.13 4.84 5.13
N PHE A 80 4.06 3.54 4.84
CA PHE A 80 4.85 2.51 5.52
C PHE A 80 5.36 1.49 4.50
N ASP A 81 6.68 1.32 4.44
CA ASP A 81 7.31 0.32 3.57
C ASP A 81 7.43 -1.03 4.30
N VAL A 82 6.48 -1.92 3.99
CA VAL A 82 6.44 -3.28 4.53
C VAL A 82 7.66 -4.10 4.12
N LYS A 83 8.18 -3.91 2.90
CA LYS A 83 9.33 -4.69 2.40
C LYS A 83 10.60 -4.24 3.12
N ALA A 84 10.82 -2.94 3.27
CA ALA A 84 11.94 -2.42 4.03
C ALA A 84 11.88 -2.86 5.50
N ALA A 85 10.71 -2.73 6.15
CA ALA A 85 10.51 -3.18 7.52
C ALA A 85 10.76 -4.69 7.68
N TYR A 86 10.37 -5.50 6.70
CA TYR A 86 10.64 -6.94 6.69
C TYR A 86 12.14 -7.26 6.58
N VAL A 87 12.86 -6.59 5.67
CA VAL A 87 14.32 -6.73 5.55
C VAL A 87 15.02 -6.32 6.85
N ASP A 88 14.58 -5.25 7.49
CA ASP A 88 15.15 -4.80 8.76
C ASP A 88 14.88 -5.78 9.92
N VAL A 89 13.68 -6.35 9.99
CA VAL A 89 13.32 -7.40 10.97
C VAL A 89 14.16 -8.66 10.77
N LEU A 90 14.40 -9.06 9.52
CA LEU A 90 15.26 -10.20 9.19
C LEU A 90 16.72 -9.95 9.62
N ARG A 91 17.22 -8.73 9.43
CA ARG A 91 18.57 -8.34 9.88
C ARG A 91 18.71 -8.32 11.40
N SER A 92 17.62 -8.04 12.12
CA SER A 92 17.61 -8.01 13.58
C SER A 92 17.31 -9.37 14.24
N ASP A 93 17.28 -10.47 13.46
CA ASP A 93 16.92 -11.83 13.92
C ASP A 93 15.58 -11.88 14.69
N ALA A 94 14.66 -10.96 14.37
CA ALA A 94 13.35 -10.88 14.99
C ALA A 94 12.32 -11.67 14.18
N GLN A 95 11.22 -12.05 14.83
CA GLN A 95 10.15 -12.77 14.16
C GLN A 95 9.44 -11.88 13.13
N SER A 96 9.09 -12.42 11.96
CA SER A 96 8.42 -11.67 10.88
C SER A 96 7.14 -10.96 11.32
N LYS A 97 6.43 -11.48 12.33
CA LYS A 97 5.24 -10.85 12.93
C LYS A 97 5.50 -9.43 13.46
N GLU A 98 6.75 -9.10 13.78
CA GLU A 98 7.17 -7.78 14.24
C GLU A 98 6.90 -6.69 13.19
N VAL A 99 6.95 -7.04 11.91
CA VAL A 99 6.59 -6.11 10.82
C VAL A 99 5.15 -5.62 10.95
N LEU A 100 4.23 -6.50 11.38
CA LEU A 100 2.84 -6.14 11.60
C LEU A 100 2.67 -5.26 12.83
N ALA A 101 3.46 -5.50 13.89
CA ALA A 101 3.47 -4.62 15.06
C ALA A 101 3.92 -3.20 14.69
N ARG A 102 5.05 -3.07 13.99
CA ARG A 102 5.54 -1.76 13.49
C ARG A 102 4.53 -1.06 12.57
N SER A 103 3.87 -1.82 11.69
CA SER A 103 2.80 -1.29 10.84
C SER A 103 1.61 -0.80 11.67
N MET A 104 1.21 -1.54 12.70
CA MET A 104 0.14 -1.15 13.61
C MET A 104 0.52 0.09 14.41
N ASP A 105 1.75 0.19 14.91
CA ASP A 105 2.23 1.34 15.67
C ASP A 105 2.16 2.61 14.82
N GLN A 106 2.57 2.53 13.54
CA GLN A 106 2.45 3.65 12.61
C GLN A 106 0.97 4.01 12.36
N HIS A 107 0.08 3.03 12.20
CA HIS A 107 -1.36 3.29 12.07
C HIS A 107 -1.93 3.95 13.31
N THR A 108 -1.58 3.45 14.49
CA THR A 108 -2.00 4.02 15.76
C THR A 108 -1.52 5.46 15.89
N HIS A 109 -0.26 5.74 15.57
CA HIS A 109 0.29 7.09 15.62
C HIS A 109 -0.48 8.07 14.74
N ILE A 110 -0.66 7.74 13.44
CA ILE A 110 -1.37 8.65 12.52
C ILE A 110 -2.85 8.82 12.89
N ILE A 111 -3.47 7.80 13.50
CA ILE A 111 -4.85 7.90 13.97
C ILE A 111 -4.92 8.86 15.16
N ILE A 112 -4.07 8.67 16.17
CA ILE A 112 -4.04 9.50 17.38
C ILE A 112 -3.71 10.96 17.05
N GLU A 113 -2.78 11.21 16.12
CA GLU A 113 -2.49 12.57 15.66
C GLU A 113 -3.73 13.28 15.10
N ASN A 114 -4.67 12.54 14.49
CA ASN A 114 -5.81 13.09 13.76
C ASN A 114 -7.18 12.91 14.43
N SER A 115 -7.26 12.16 15.52
CA SER A 115 -8.47 11.99 16.33
C SER A 115 -8.52 12.99 17.48
N GLU A 116 -9.73 13.37 17.91
CA GLU A 116 -9.94 14.15 19.14
C GLU A 116 -10.30 13.23 20.31
N ASP A 117 -11.09 12.20 20.04
CA ASP A 117 -11.52 11.20 21.03
C ASP A 117 -11.36 9.75 20.52
N VAL A 118 -11.79 8.79 21.37
CA VAL A 118 -11.76 7.36 21.05
C VAL A 118 -12.69 7.02 19.87
N TYR A 119 -13.83 7.70 19.74
CA TYR A 119 -14.82 7.40 18.72
C TYR A 119 -14.33 7.83 17.34
N ASP A 120 -13.80 9.05 17.21
CA ASP A 120 -13.10 9.56 16.05
C ASP A 120 -11.96 8.63 15.62
N ALA A 121 -11.15 8.18 16.58
CA ALA A 121 -10.07 7.25 16.30
C ALA A 121 -10.59 5.95 15.67
N LEU A 122 -11.71 5.41 16.15
CA LEU A 122 -12.32 4.21 15.61
C LEU A 122 -12.91 4.44 14.21
N GLU A 123 -13.45 5.62 13.92
CA GLU A 123 -13.89 5.98 12.56
C GLU A 123 -12.70 6.06 11.59
N LEU A 124 -11.59 6.67 12.01
CA LEU A 124 -10.37 6.75 11.20
C LEU A 124 -9.81 5.35 10.87
N VAL A 125 -9.89 4.39 11.80
CA VAL A 125 -9.52 2.98 11.52
C VAL A 125 -10.31 2.42 10.33
N ASP A 126 -11.63 2.66 10.29
CA ASP A 126 -12.48 2.11 9.23
C ASP A 126 -12.19 2.71 7.86
N LEU A 127 -11.61 3.91 7.82
CA LEU A 127 -11.18 4.54 6.58
C LEU A 127 -9.84 4.02 6.06
N LEU A 128 -8.99 3.47 6.92
CA LEU A 128 -7.69 2.88 6.56
C LEU A 128 -7.80 1.44 5.99
N ASN A 129 -9.01 0.96 5.74
CA ASN A 129 -9.26 -0.42 5.31
C ASN A 129 -8.48 -0.85 4.07
N GLU A 130 -8.33 0.03 3.08
CA GLU A 130 -7.59 -0.24 1.84
C GLU A 130 -6.07 -0.27 2.08
N ASP A 131 -5.53 0.69 2.83
CA ASP A 131 -4.11 0.74 3.18
C ASP A 131 -3.70 -0.49 4.01
N ILE A 132 -4.51 -0.87 5.01
CA ILE A 132 -4.33 -2.10 5.79
C ILE A 132 -4.29 -3.32 4.86
N ASN A 133 -5.26 -3.43 3.95
CA ASN A 133 -5.32 -4.55 3.01
C ASN A 133 -4.08 -4.61 2.11
N PHE A 134 -3.60 -3.46 1.66
CA PHE A 134 -2.40 -3.35 0.84
C PHE A 134 -1.15 -3.79 1.61
N ARG A 135 -0.94 -3.27 2.82
CA ARG A 135 0.20 -3.65 3.68
C ARG A 135 0.21 -5.14 3.99
N LEU A 136 -0.95 -5.72 4.30
CA LEU A 136 -1.08 -7.15 4.57
C LEU A 136 -0.80 -8.01 3.32
N LYS A 137 -1.24 -7.57 2.12
CA LYS A 137 -0.89 -8.25 0.85
C LYS A 137 0.63 -8.27 0.67
N GLN A 138 1.30 -7.13 0.85
CA GLN A 138 2.77 -7.04 0.77
C GLN A 138 3.46 -7.91 1.82
N TYR A 139 2.99 -7.90 3.07
CA TYR A 139 3.52 -8.73 4.14
C TYR A 139 3.41 -10.22 3.80
N THR A 140 2.24 -10.68 3.34
CA THR A 140 2.06 -12.09 2.95
C THR A 140 3.01 -12.49 1.84
N LYS A 141 3.22 -11.64 0.82
CA LYS A 141 4.22 -11.89 -0.25
C LYS A 141 5.64 -12.08 0.30
N CYS A 142 6.01 -11.39 1.39
CA CYS A 142 7.33 -11.50 2.00
C CYS A 142 7.54 -12.83 2.76
N ILE A 143 6.50 -13.37 3.41
CA ILE A 143 6.64 -14.56 4.26
C ILE A 143 6.38 -15.88 3.53
N SER A 144 5.35 -15.96 2.66
CA SER A 144 5.02 -17.14 1.84
C SER A 144 3.77 -16.90 1.00
N LYS A 145 3.58 -17.68 -0.09
CA LYS A 145 2.31 -17.74 -0.84
C LYS A 145 1.18 -18.21 0.09
N SER A 146 0.52 -17.25 0.70
CA SER A 146 -0.50 -17.44 1.72
C SER A 146 -1.84 -17.75 1.05
N THR A 147 -2.65 -18.60 1.67
CA THR A 147 -3.99 -18.88 1.17
C THR A 147 -4.90 -17.66 1.30
N TYR A 148 -5.92 -17.58 0.45
CA TYR A 148 -6.95 -16.53 0.55
C TYR A 148 -7.62 -16.51 1.94
N SER A 149 -7.86 -17.68 2.53
CA SER A 149 -8.44 -17.82 3.87
C SER A 149 -7.55 -17.20 4.95
N PHE A 150 -6.23 -17.44 4.88
CA PHE A 150 -5.29 -16.84 5.81
C PHE A 150 -5.25 -15.31 5.68
N LEU A 151 -5.20 -14.79 4.45
CA LEU A 151 -5.18 -13.34 4.23
C LEU A 151 -6.48 -12.68 4.73
N SER A 152 -7.64 -13.32 4.52
CA SER A 152 -8.93 -12.82 5.01
C SER A 152 -9.00 -12.79 6.55
N TRP A 153 -8.53 -13.86 7.19
CA TRP A 153 -8.40 -13.91 8.64
C TRP A 153 -7.45 -12.82 9.16
N LEU A 154 -6.28 -12.68 8.54
CA LEU A 154 -5.26 -11.70 8.94
C LEU A 154 -5.77 -10.26 8.87
N LYS A 155 -6.56 -9.93 7.83
CA LYS A 155 -7.23 -8.62 7.70
C LYS A 155 -8.17 -8.35 8.87
N THR A 156 -8.98 -9.36 9.23
CA THR A 156 -9.94 -9.24 10.33
C THR A 156 -9.22 -9.13 11.68
N ASP A 157 -8.20 -9.96 11.89
CA ASP A 157 -7.38 -9.97 13.12
C ASP A 157 -6.65 -8.64 13.30
N TYR A 158 -5.97 -8.12 12.26
CA TYR A 158 -5.27 -6.83 12.30
C TYR A 158 -6.21 -5.68 12.70
N ARG A 159 -7.37 -5.58 12.06
CA ARG A 159 -8.37 -4.52 12.37
C ARG A 159 -8.91 -4.65 13.79
N THR A 160 -9.20 -5.88 14.22
CA THR A 160 -9.72 -6.15 15.56
C THR A 160 -8.69 -5.78 16.62
N ARG A 161 -7.42 -6.13 16.41
CA ARG A 161 -6.32 -5.76 17.30
C ARG A 161 -6.07 -4.26 17.32
N LEU A 162 -6.11 -3.58 16.18
CA LEU A 162 -5.96 -2.13 16.10
C LEU A 162 -7.07 -1.40 16.88
N LYS A 163 -8.34 -1.77 16.65
CA LYS A 163 -9.46 -1.20 17.42
C LYS A 163 -9.36 -1.51 18.91
N SER A 164 -8.96 -2.73 19.27
CA SER A 164 -8.78 -3.12 20.68
C SER A 164 -7.64 -2.36 21.35
N HIS A 165 -6.54 -2.15 20.63
CA HIS A 165 -5.37 -1.42 21.10
C HIS A 165 -5.71 0.05 21.36
N LEU A 166 -6.39 0.71 20.42
CA LEU A 166 -6.86 2.08 20.58
C LEU A 166 -7.78 2.21 21.79
N ARG A 167 -8.82 1.38 21.90
CA ARG A 167 -9.77 1.45 23.04
C ARG A 167 -9.12 1.31 24.40
N LYS A 168 -8.05 0.51 24.51
CA LYS A 168 -7.38 0.25 25.79
C LYS A 168 -6.38 1.33 26.18
N ASN A 169 -5.73 1.93 25.19
CA ASN A 169 -4.55 2.77 25.42
C ASN A 169 -4.73 4.22 24.92
N PHE A 170 -5.93 4.61 24.46
CA PHE A 170 -6.16 5.89 23.80
C PHE A 170 -5.66 7.06 24.64
N ASN A 171 -6.09 7.20 25.90
CA ASN A 171 -5.73 8.35 26.73
C ASN A 171 -4.21 8.48 26.88
N THR A 172 -3.52 7.38 27.16
CA THR A 172 -2.05 7.37 27.30
C THR A 172 -1.36 7.74 25.99
N LEU A 173 -1.78 7.14 24.87
CA LEU A 173 -1.20 7.42 23.56
C LEU A 173 -1.49 8.86 23.11
N PHE A 174 -2.67 9.38 23.45
CA PHE A 174 -3.08 10.74 23.14
C PHE A 174 -2.24 11.75 23.93
N GLU A 175 -2.02 11.52 25.22
CA GLU A 175 -1.13 12.32 26.06
C GLU A 175 0.33 12.27 25.55
N ASP A 176 0.81 11.10 25.14
CA ASP A 176 2.17 10.95 24.60
C ASP A 176 2.38 11.75 23.31
N VAL A 177 1.35 11.85 22.46
CA VAL A 177 1.42 12.55 21.16
C VAL A 177 1.15 14.05 21.29
N HIS A 178 0.14 14.45 22.07
CA HIS A 178 -0.33 15.85 22.14
C HIS A 178 0.16 16.59 23.39
N GLY A 179 0.69 15.89 24.39
CA GLY A 179 1.18 16.48 25.65
C GLY A 179 0.08 16.92 26.62
N HIS A 180 -1.18 16.58 26.36
CA HIS A 180 -2.33 16.86 27.21
C HIS A 180 -3.37 15.72 27.11
N PRO A 181 -4.22 15.52 28.13
CA PRO A 181 -5.30 14.54 28.05
C PRO A 181 -6.34 14.96 26.99
N PRO A 182 -7.08 14.01 26.41
CA PRO A 182 -8.19 14.33 25.54
C PRO A 182 -9.23 15.17 26.29
N VAL A 183 -9.85 16.11 25.59
CA VAL A 183 -10.87 16.97 26.19
C VAL A 183 -12.08 16.09 26.52
N GLU A 184 -12.46 16.02 27.81
CA GLU A 184 -13.68 15.31 28.21
C GLU A 184 -14.89 16.08 27.66
N GLU A 185 -15.69 15.45 26.79
CA GLU A 185 -17.00 15.98 26.43
C GLU A 185 -17.93 15.85 27.65
N GLU A 186 -18.42 16.99 28.17
CA GLU A 186 -19.46 17.07 29.22
C GLU A 186 -20.83 16.57 28.73
#